data_AF-A0A1Q9NDD2-F1
#
_entry.id   AF-A0A1Q9NDD2-F1
#
_cell.length_a   1.000
_cell.length_b   1.000
_cell.length_c   1.000
_cell.angle_alpha   90.00
_cell.angle_beta   90.00
_cell.angle_gamma   90.00
#
_symmetry.space_group_name_H-M   'P 1'
#
loop_
_entity.id
_entity.type
_entity.pdbx_description
1 polymer ?
#
loop_
_entity_poly.entity_id
_entity_poly.type
_entity_poly.pdbx_seq_one_letter_code
_entity_poly.pdbx_strand_id
1 'polypeptide(L)'
;MNIQTYCELCKSTVWFQLDLENISFVGSGIINRSLIHDGHVLNCEIDTQGSVRSARAQQILENPTDTLSKRVARSFHEINADKGQTIQMDVYTSNPELGKFFNDVLGEMIKQISELERAGRGYFDIYLTNKLTILKTHRFDISIGLNIRLKEENLQSLKGLILDMGDVEENKVDLEIMVKNQDFVGILTHKDTKDPYFHAISSLCLSYGIPFYLDSLSTNSLRGLFDFIYAVLQSAN
;
A
#
# COMPACT_ATOMS: atom_id res chain seq x y z
N MET A 1 17.37 5.76 -21.62
CA MET A 1 18.74 5.40 -21.18
C MET A 1 18.68 4.89 -19.75
N ASN A 2 19.23 3.70 -19.46
CA ASN A 2 19.27 3.16 -18.10
C ASN A 2 20.47 3.72 -17.35
N ILE A 3 20.22 4.28 -16.17
CA ILE A 3 21.23 4.90 -15.32
C ILE A 3 21.37 4.06 -14.06
N GLN A 4 22.62 3.78 -13.70
CA GLN A 4 22.98 3.08 -12.48
C GLN A 4 23.56 4.08 -11.48
N THR A 5 23.10 4.04 -10.23
CA THR A 5 23.66 4.84 -9.15
C THR A 5 23.74 4.03 -7.87
N TYR A 6 24.77 4.28 -7.06
CA TYR A 6 24.87 3.70 -5.73
C TYR A 6 24.19 4.62 -4.71
N CYS A 7 23.33 4.05 -3.87
CA CYS A 7 22.71 4.75 -2.75
C CYS A 7 23.55 4.52 -1.48
N GLU A 8 24.19 5.58 -0.98
CA GLU A 8 25.02 5.50 0.22
C GLU A 8 24.21 5.23 1.51
N LEU A 9 22.93 5.62 1.56
CA LEU A 9 22.08 5.36 2.73
C LEU A 9 21.61 3.90 2.79
N CYS A 10 21.18 3.35 1.65
CA CYS A 10 20.70 1.96 1.58
C CYS A 10 21.81 0.92 1.35
N LYS A 11 23.04 1.39 1.06
CA LYS A 11 24.18 0.55 0.69
C LYS A 11 23.89 -0.39 -0.49
N SER A 12 23.03 0.05 -1.40
CA SER A 12 22.52 -0.72 -2.53
C SER A 12 22.66 0.04 -3.85
N THR A 13 22.66 -0.70 -4.96
CA THR A 13 22.68 -0.12 -6.30
C THR A 13 21.27 -0.01 -6.84
N VAL A 14 20.93 1.17 -7.35
CA VAL A 14 19.61 1.51 -7.85
C VAL A 14 19.69 1.83 -9.34
N TRP A 15 18.66 1.41 -10.08
CA TRP A 15 18.54 1.64 -11.51
C TRP A 15 17.31 2.48 -11.80
N PHE A 16 17.45 3.44 -12.71
CA PHE A 16 16.31 4.21 -13.20
C PHE A 16 16.47 4.58 -14.66
N GLN A 17 15.34 4.77 -15.34
CA GLN A 17 15.31 5.09 -16.75
C GLN A 17 15.21 6.61 -16.94
N LEU A 18 16.13 7.15 -17.72
CA LEU A 18 16.12 8.53 -18.18
C LEU A 18 15.60 8.58 -19.61
N ASP A 19 14.50 9.28 -19.82
CA ASP A 19 14.03 9.63 -21.16
C ASP A 19 14.75 10.91 -21.62
N LEU A 20 15.64 10.76 -22.59
CA LEU A 20 16.46 11.84 -23.13
C LEU A 20 15.71 12.67 -24.17
N GLU A 21 14.68 12.12 -24.82
CA GLU A 21 13.96 12.80 -25.91
C GLU A 21 13.15 13.99 -25.39
N ASN A 22 12.78 13.95 -24.11
CA ASN A 22 11.98 14.95 -23.43
C ASN A 22 12.81 15.95 -22.58
N ILE A 23 14.14 15.99 -22.72
CA ILE A 23 15.01 16.87 -21.93
C ILE A 23 15.60 17.97 -22.82
N SER A 24 15.15 19.22 -22.61
CA SER A 24 15.75 20.37 -23.28
C SER A 24 17.12 20.70 -22.66
N PHE A 25 18.19 20.50 -23.42
CA PHE A 25 19.54 20.88 -23.00
C PHE A 25 19.73 22.39 -23.12
N VAL A 26 19.73 23.09 -21.99
CA VAL A 26 20.12 24.50 -21.93
C VAL A 26 21.30 24.60 -20.93
N GLY A 27 22.53 24.60 -21.44
CA GLY A 27 23.74 24.77 -20.61
C GLY A 27 24.63 23.53 -20.46
N SER A 28 25.28 23.40 -19.30
CA SER A 28 26.52 22.65 -18.97
C SER A 28 26.59 21.14 -19.27
N GLY A 29 25.60 20.54 -19.92
CA GLY A 29 25.57 19.11 -20.22
C GLY A 29 25.30 18.22 -18.99
N ILE A 30 24.83 18.81 -17.88
CA ILE A 30 24.43 18.10 -16.66
C ILE A 30 22.90 18.09 -16.55
N ILE A 31 22.34 16.92 -16.33
CA ILE A 31 20.93 16.64 -16.09
C ILE A 31 20.77 16.33 -14.61
N ASN A 32 19.97 17.14 -13.92
CA ASN A 32 19.59 16.86 -12.54
C ASN A 32 18.34 15.98 -12.51
N ARG A 33 18.39 14.87 -11.77
CA ARG A 33 17.22 14.03 -11.52
C ARG A 33 17.11 13.67 -10.06
N SER A 34 15.87 13.57 -9.61
CA SER A 34 15.52 13.14 -8.27
C SER A 34 14.79 11.80 -8.39
N LEU A 35 15.25 10.82 -7.60
CA LEU A 35 14.62 9.52 -7.46
C LEU A 35 14.17 9.37 -6.00
N ILE A 36 12.90 9.04 -5.77
CA ILE A 36 12.44 8.65 -4.45
C ILE A 36 12.84 7.19 -4.24
N HIS A 37 13.56 6.90 -3.15
CA HIS A 37 14.06 5.57 -2.83
C HIS A 37 14.08 5.41 -1.31
N ASP A 38 13.45 4.36 -0.78
CA ASP A 38 13.50 3.98 0.64
C ASP A 38 13.41 5.15 1.64
N GLY A 39 12.39 6.00 1.48
CA GLY A 39 12.09 7.09 2.43
C GLY A 39 13.03 8.31 2.35
N HIS A 40 13.87 8.39 1.32
CA HIS A 40 14.68 9.56 1.02
C HIS A 40 14.65 9.88 -0.49
N VAL A 41 15.14 11.06 -0.86
CA VAL A 41 15.30 11.46 -2.27
C VAL A 41 16.77 11.37 -2.64
N LEU A 42 17.08 10.57 -3.65
CA LEU A 42 18.39 10.54 -4.27
C LEU A 42 18.43 11.55 -5.41
N ASN A 43 19.20 12.62 -5.22
CA ASN A 43 19.44 13.63 -6.23
C ASN A 43 20.72 13.30 -6.99
N CYS A 44 20.59 13.02 -8.28
CA CYS A 44 21.67 12.62 -9.17
C CYS A 44 21.97 13.73 -10.18
N GLU A 45 23.25 14.06 -10.34
CA GLU A 45 23.78 14.84 -11.46
C GLU A 45 24.29 13.86 -12.51
N ILE A 46 23.70 13.88 -13.70
CA ILE A 46 23.94 12.91 -14.77
C ILE A 46 24.44 13.66 -15.99
N ASP A 47 25.55 13.24 -16.59
CA ASP A 47 25.99 13.87 -17.84
C ASP A 47 25.22 13.37 -19.07
N THR A 48 25.46 14.00 -20.22
CA THR A 48 24.82 13.63 -21.48
C THR A 48 25.18 12.21 -21.98
N GLN A 49 26.18 11.56 -21.39
CA GLN A 49 26.59 10.18 -21.70
C GLN A 49 25.96 9.16 -20.73
N GLY A 50 25.15 9.62 -19.77
CA GLY A 50 24.50 8.77 -18.78
C GLY A 50 25.36 8.37 -17.59
N SER A 51 26.51 9.03 -17.40
CA SER A 51 27.33 8.82 -16.20
C SER A 51 26.83 9.69 -15.05
N VAL A 52 26.60 9.07 -13.89
CA VAL A 52 26.27 9.79 -12.64
C VAL A 52 27.55 10.43 -12.10
N ARG A 53 27.60 11.76 -12.10
CA ARG A 53 28.73 12.57 -11.63
C ARG A 53 28.69 12.79 -10.12
N SER A 54 27.50 12.95 -9.57
CA SER A 54 27.29 12.98 -8.14
C SER A 54 25.91 12.44 -7.79
N ALA A 55 25.81 11.82 -6.61
CA ALA A 55 24.55 11.39 -6.02
C ALA A 55 24.52 11.86 -4.57
N ARG A 56 23.47 12.59 -4.19
CA ARG A 56 23.26 13.05 -2.83
C ARG A 56 21.90 12.57 -2.35
N ALA A 57 21.91 11.82 -1.27
CA ALA A 57 20.69 11.45 -0.58
C ALA A 57 20.26 12.62 0.33
N GLN A 58 19.02 13.06 0.15
CA GLN A 58 18.36 13.99 1.04
C GLN A 58 17.27 13.24 1.78
N GLN A 59 17.39 13.17 3.10
CA GLN A 59 16.36 12.59 3.95
C GLN A 59 15.06 13.40 3.79
N ILE A 60 13.94 12.71 3.54
CA ILE A 60 12.65 13.40 3.50
C ILE A 60 12.29 13.69 4.97
N LEU A 61 12.24 14.97 5.34
CA LEU A 61 11.98 15.42 6.72
C LEU A 61 10.68 14.85 7.29
N GLU A 62 9.69 14.63 6.42
CA GLU A 62 8.49 13.83 6.68
C GLU A 62 8.17 13.05 5.41
N ASN A 63 8.50 11.76 5.38
CA ASN A 63 8.09 10.90 4.28
C ASN A 63 6.55 10.95 4.17
N PRO A 64 5.97 11.39 3.03
CA PRO A 64 4.51 11.50 2.88
C PRO A 64 3.78 10.19 3.21
N THR A 65 4.45 9.07 2.96
CA THR A 65 4.00 7.72 3.27
C THR A 65 3.95 7.45 4.78
N ASP A 66 4.90 7.96 5.57
CA ASP A 66 4.92 7.83 7.04
C ASP A 66 3.84 8.71 7.69
N THR A 67 3.66 9.93 7.17
CA THR A 67 2.58 10.81 7.64
C THR A 67 1.21 10.21 7.32
N LEU A 68 1.07 9.58 6.14
CA LEU A 68 -0.13 8.86 5.75
C LEU A 68 -0.36 7.63 6.64
N SER A 69 0.66 6.81 6.90
CA SER A 69 0.51 5.59 7.71
C SER A 69 0.04 5.91 9.14
N LYS A 70 0.59 6.96 9.76
CA LYS A 70 0.15 7.48 11.07
C LYS A 70 -1.31 7.93 11.07
N ARG A 71 -1.73 8.67 10.04
CA ARG A 71 -3.12 9.14 9.89
C ARG A 71 -4.09 7.97 9.71
N VAL A 72 -3.73 6.99 8.89
CA VAL A 72 -4.51 5.77 8.67
C VAL A 72 -4.62 4.96 9.97
N ALA A 73 -3.50 4.73 10.65
CA ALA A 73 -3.48 4.03 11.94
C ALA A 73 -4.41 4.69 12.98
N ARG A 74 -4.41 6.03 13.05
CA ARG A 74 -5.33 6.78 13.92
C ARG A 74 -6.79 6.53 13.57
N SER A 75 -7.13 6.53 12.29
CA SER A 75 -8.51 6.31 11.83
C SER A 75 -8.98 4.89 12.18
N PHE A 76 -8.12 3.88 12.05
CA PHE A 76 -8.43 2.52 12.49
C PHE A 76 -8.51 2.40 14.01
N HIS A 77 -7.69 3.15 14.75
CA HIS A 77 -7.78 3.19 16.20
C HIS A 77 -9.15 3.73 16.68
N GLU A 78 -9.66 4.79 16.04
CA GLU A 78 -11.00 5.34 16.31
C GLU A 78 -12.10 4.29 16.08
N ILE A 79 -12.06 3.60 14.93
CA ILE A 79 -13.01 2.52 14.60
C ILE A 79 -12.94 1.38 15.63
N ASN A 80 -11.73 1.05 16.09
CA ASN A 80 -11.53 -0.02 17.05
C ASN A 80 -12.06 0.33 18.45
N ALA A 81 -12.20 1.61 18.77
CA ALA A 81 -12.79 2.08 20.03
C ALA A 81 -14.33 2.06 20.02
N ASP A 82 -14.95 2.11 18.83
CA ASP A 82 -16.41 2.09 18.68
C ASP A 82 -17.01 0.68 18.87
N LYS A 83 -18.32 0.61 19.15
CA LYS A 83 -19.10 -0.65 19.22
C LYS A 83 -19.65 -1.03 17.84
N GLY A 84 -19.79 -2.33 17.55
CA GLY A 84 -20.22 -2.81 16.22
C GLY A 84 -19.56 -4.12 15.77
N GLN A 85 -19.67 -4.43 14.48
CA GLN A 85 -19.17 -5.66 13.85
C GLN A 85 -17.65 -5.71 13.71
N THR A 86 -17.05 -6.90 13.86
CA THR A 86 -15.62 -7.11 13.59
C THR A 86 -15.34 -6.90 12.10
N ILE A 87 -14.25 -6.21 11.80
CA ILE A 87 -13.79 -5.96 10.44
C ILE A 87 -12.60 -6.88 10.17
N GLN A 88 -12.66 -7.61 9.07
CA GLN A 88 -11.59 -8.48 8.59
C GLN A 88 -11.09 -7.93 7.26
N MET A 89 -9.82 -7.54 7.19
CA MET A 89 -9.21 -6.98 5.99
C MET A 89 -7.99 -7.80 5.58
N ASP A 90 -8.05 -8.39 4.39
CA ASP A 90 -6.95 -9.14 3.81
C ASP A 90 -6.26 -8.30 2.72
N VAL A 91 -4.94 -8.19 2.79
CA VAL A 91 -4.10 -7.50 1.80
C VAL A 91 -3.24 -8.54 1.09
N TYR A 92 -3.53 -8.76 -0.19
CA TYR A 92 -2.82 -9.68 -1.06
C TYR A 92 -1.81 -8.95 -1.93
N THR A 93 -0.53 -9.05 -1.58
CA THR A 93 0.55 -8.39 -2.31
C THR A 93 1.94 -8.99 -2.05
N SER A 94 2.77 -9.05 -3.09
CA SER A 94 4.22 -9.22 -3.07
C SER A 94 4.96 -7.90 -3.24
N ASN A 95 4.25 -6.82 -3.62
CA ASN A 95 4.84 -5.52 -3.82
C ASN A 95 5.48 -5.01 -2.52
N PRO A 96 6.82 -4.84 -2.50
CA PRO A 96 7.52 -4.49 -1.27
C PRO A 96 7.11 -3.12 -0.71
N GLU A 97 6.75 -2.16 -1.56
CA GLU A 97 6.33 -0.83 -1.13
C GLU A 97 4.95 -0.85 -0.48
N LEU A 98 4.00 -1.58 -1.09
CA LEU A 98 2.67 -1.77 -0.54
C LEU A 98 2.72 -2.56 0.77
N GLY A 99 3.47 -3.67 0.78
CA GLY A 99 3.68 -4.47 1.98
C GLY A 99 4.33 -3.67 3.11
N LYS A 100 5.36 -2.88 2.80
CA LYS A 100 6.00 -1.98 3.77
C LYS A 100 5.00 -0.96 4.32
N PHE A 101 4.23 -0.30 3.46
CA PHE A 101 3.24 0.69 3.88
C PHE A 101 2.23 0.12 4.88
N PHE A 102 1.65 -1.05 4.60
CA PHE A 102 0.71 -1.67 5.53
C PHE A 102 1.39 -2.12 6.83
N ASN A 103 2.62 -2.64 6.77
CA ASN A 103 3.38 -2.96 7.98
C ASN A 103 3.65 -1.70 8.83
N ASP A 104 3.92 -0.55 8.20
CA ASP A 104 4.10 0.72 8.89
C ASP A 104 2.78 1.17 9.57
N VAL A 105 1.63 1.01 8.88
CA VAL A 105 0.31 1.23 9.49
C VAL A 105 0.09 0.33 10.71
N LEU A 106 0.40 -0.97 10.61
CA LEU A 106 0.30 -1.90 11.74
C LEU A 106 1.21 -1.48 12.90
N GLY A 107 2.45 -1.10 12.61
CA GLY A 107 3.40 -0.62 13.60
C GLY A 107 2.90 0.61 14.36
N GLU A 108 2.33 1.58 13.64
CA GLU A 108 1.73 2.77 14.25
C GLU A 108 0.46 2.43 15.05
N MET A 109 -0.38 1.50 14.59
CA MET A 109 -1.53 1.01 15.38
C MET A 109 -1.08 0.37 16.70
N ILE A 110 -0.06 -0.50 16.66
CA ILE A 110 0.49 -1.15 17.85
C ILE A 110 1.05 -0.12 18.82
N LYS A 111 1.76 0.89 18.31
CA LYS A 111 2.31 1.99 19.11
C LYS A 111 1.19 2.76 19.81
N GLN A 112 0.17 3.17 19.07
CA GLN A 112 -0.99 3.90 19.62
C GLN A 112 -1.72 3.08 20.69
N ILE A 113 -1.93 1.78 20.47
CA ILE A 113 -2.55 0.89 21.46
C ILE A 113 -1.67 0.76 22.71
N SER A 114 -0.35 0.65 22.54
CA SER A 114 0.61 0.48 23.64
C SER A 114 0.69 1.71 24.56
N GLU A 115 0.40 2.90 24.02
CA GLU A 115 0.39 4.18 24.75
C GLU A 115 -0.87 4.35 25.64
N LEU A 116 -1.92 3.54 25.45
CA LEU A 116 -3.15 3.60 26.25
C LEU A 116 -2.94 3.03 27.67
N GLU A 117 -3.80 3.44 28.61
CA GLU A 117 -3.88 2.80 29.92
C GLU A 117 -4.40 1.35 29.80
N ARG A 118 -3.96 0.44 30.68
CA ARG A 118 -4.27 -1.02 30.60
C ARG A 118 -5.75 -1.35 30.38
N ALA A 119 -6.67 -0.57 30.94
CA ALA A 119 -8.11 -0.77 30.79
C ALA A 119 -8.64 -0.37 29.39
N GLY A 120 -7.96 0.56 28.70
CA GLY A 120 -8.31 1.02 27.36
C GLY A 120 -7.57 0.31 26.21
N ARG A 121 -6.59 -0.54 26.52
CA ARG A 121 -5.79 -1.26 25.49
C ARG A 121 -6.59 -2.30 24.70
N GLY A 122 -7.65 -2.85 25.29
CA GLY A 122 -8.33 -4.01 24.74
C GLY A 122 -7.40 -5.22 24.59
N TYR A 123 -7.79 -6.15 23.73
CA TYR A 123 -7.00 -7.29 23.31
C TYR A 123 -6.36 -6.99 21.95
N PHE A 124 -5.07 -7.35 21.79
CA PHE A 124 -4.45 -7.43 20.47
C PHE A 124 -3.49 -8.63 20.41
N ASP A 125 -3.55 -9.36 19.30
CA ASP A 125 -2.56 -10.40 18.96
C ASP A 125 -1.84 -10.01 17.69
N ILE A 126 -0.54 -10.31 17.63
CA ILE A 126 0.25 -10.19 16.42
C ILE A 126 0.77 -11.57 16.05
N TYR A 127 0.50 -12.00 14.82
CA TYR A 127 1.04 -13.23 14.24
C TYR A 127 1.97 -12.85 13.10
N LEU A 128 3.24 -13.22 13.24
CA LEU A 128 4.26 -13.00 12.22
C LEU A 128 4.73 -14.35 11.70
N THR A 129 4.68 -14.51 10.38
CA THR A 129 5.28 -15.64 9.67
C THR A 129 6.12 -15.10 8.51
N ASN A 130 6.93 -15.94 7.88
CA ASN A 130 7.76 -15.54 6.74
C ASN A 130 6.96 -15.05 5.51
N LYS A 131 5.63 -15.23 5.50
CA LYS A 131 4.77 -14.92 4.35
C LYS A 131 3.53 -14.08 4.70
N LEU A 132 3.31 -13.81 5.99
CA LEU A 132 2.05 -13.27 6.47
C LEU A 132 2.28 -12.53 7.79
N THR A 133 1.84 -11.28 7.84
CA THR A 133 1.67 -10.49 9.06
C THR A 133 0.18 -10.41 9.36
N ILE A 134 -0.23 -10.69 10.60
CA ILE A 134 -1.61 -10.52 11.05
C ILE A 134 -1.61 -9.68 12.32
N LEU A 135 -2.39 -8.61 12.33
CA LEU A 135 -2.81 -7.93 13.55
C LEU A 135 -4.27 -8.29 13.80
N LYS A 136 -4.56 -8.82 14.99
CA LYS A 136 -5.93 -9.01 15.47
C LYS A 136 -6.17 -8.08 16.62
N THR A 137 -7.32 -7.42 16.64
CA THR A 137 -7.78 -6.59 17.76
C THR A 137 -9.21 -6.96 18.13
N HIS A 138 -9.82 -6.23 19.06
CA HIS A 138 -11.22 -6.45 19.43
C HIS A 138 -12.18 -6.29 18.24
N ARG A 139 -11.93 -5.32 17.35
CA ARG A 139 -12.82 -4.95 16.24
C ARG A 139 -12.17 -5.03 14.86
N PHE A 140 -10.85 -5.19 14.78
CA PHE A 140 -10.11 -5.04 13.52
C PHE A 140 -9.05 -6.13 13.36
N ASP A 141 -9.25 -7.01 12.38
CA ASP A 141 -8.31 -8.05 11.97
C ASP A 141 -7.72 -7.63 10.62
N ILE A 142 -6.43 -7.34 10.55
CA ILE A 142 -5.72 -7.07 9.29
C ILE A 142 -4.74 -8.20 9.04
N SER A 143 -4.78 -8.79 7.85
CA SER A 143 -3.76 -9.71 7.37
C SER A 143 -3.07 -9.14 6.11
N ILE A 144 -1.75 -9.27 6.04
CA ILE A 144 -0.93 -8.79 4.92
C ILE A 144 -0.03 -9.92 4.47
N GLY A 145 -0.17 -10.36 3.22
CA GLY A 145 0.74 -11.34 2.63
C GLY A 145 0.21 -11.99 1.36
N LEU A 146 0.96 -12.97 0.86
CA LEU A 146 0.66 -13.69 -0.39
C LEU A 146 -0.43 -14.75 -0.26
N ASN A 147 -1.18 -14.76 0.84
CA ASN A 147 -2.24 -15.74 1.08
C ASN A 147 -3.45 -15.01 1.62
N ILE A 148 -4.50 -14.93 0.81
CA ILE A 148 -5.82 -14.57 1.31
C ILE A 148 -6.33 -15.71 2.16
N ARG A 149 -6.70 -15.39 3.39
CA ARG A 149 -7.39 -16.34 4.24
C ARG A 149 -8.87 -16.14 3.98
N LEU A 150 -9.42 -16.93 3.06
CA LEU A 150 -10.86 -17.21 3.03
C LEU A 150 -11.20 -18.04 4.27
N LYS A 151 -11.13 -17.44 5.46
CA LYS A 151 -11.66 -18.02 6.67
C LYS A 151 -13.16 -17.82 6.62
N GLU A 152 -13.90 -18.90 6.39
CA GLU A 152 -15.32 -18.98 6.72
C GLU A 152 -15.49 -19.00 8.24
N GLU A 153 -15.08 -17.94 8.93
CA GLU A 153 -15.19 -17.87 10.39
C GLU A 153 -15.65 -16.46 10.79
N ASN A 154 -16.92 -16.18 10.47
CA ASN A 154 -17.93 -15.41 11.21
C ASN A 154 -19.01 -14.89 10.26
N LEU A 155 -20.28 -15.12 10.61
CA LEU A 155 -21.47 -14.67 9.86
C LEU A 155 -21.80 -13.18 10.08
N GLN A 156 -21.03 -12.46 10.90
CA GLN A 156 -21.28 -11.06 11.29
C GLN A 156 -20.04 -10.16 11.15
N SER A 157 -19.03 -10.56 10.37
CA SER A 157 -17.88 -9.68 10.08
C SER A 157 -18.06 -8.94 8.77
N LEU A 158 -17.62 -7.69 8.74
CA LEU A 158 -17.42 -6.94 7.51
C LEU A 158 -16.06 -7.33 6.91
N LYS A 159 -16.05 -7.79 5.66
CA LYS A 159 -14.89 -8.37 4.98
C LYS A 159 -14.39 -7.47 3.86
N GLY A 160 -13.12 -7.10 3.95
CA GLY A 160 -12.41 -6.29 2.99
C GLY A 160 -11.27 -7.05 2.34
N LEU A 161 -11.09 -6.83 1.04
CA LEU A 161 -9.98 -7.40 0.30
C LEU A 161 -9.22 -6.33 -0.48
N ILE A 162 -7.90 -6.30 -0.35
CA ILE A 162 -7.03 -5.40 -1.11
C ILE A 162 -6.11 -6.25 -1.99
N LEU A 163 -6.16 -6.03 -3.30
CA LEU A 163 -5.46 -6.84 -4.31
C LEU A 163 -4.41 -6.01 -5.04
N ASP A 164 -3.21 -6.57 -5.15
CA ASP A 164 -2.24 -6.19 -6.18
C ASP A 164 -2.47 -7.05 -7.44
N MET A 165 -2.82 -6.42 -8.55
CA MET A 165 -3.10 -7.11 -9.80
C MET A 165 -1.88 -7.81 -10.40
N GLY A 166 -0.67 -7.30 -10.15
CA GLY A 166 0.55 -7.99 -10.59
C GLY A 166 0.65 -9.39 -9.99
N ASP A 167 0.32 -9.51 -8.70
CA ASP A 167 0.33 -10.79 -8.00
C ASP A 167 -0.81 -11.72 -8.39
N VAL A 168 -2.00 -11.16 -8.58
CA VAL A 168 -3.16 -11.93 -9.02
C VAL A 168 -2.85 -12.61 -10.35
N GLU A 169 -2.22 -11.90 -11.28
CA GLU A 169 -1.84 -12.45 -12.58
C GLU A 169 -0.71 -13.48 -12.48
N GLU A 170 0.37 -13.14 -11.77
CA GLU A 170 1.52 -14.04 -11.62
C GLU A 170 1.11 -15.39 -11.02
N ASN A 171 0.20 -15.34 -10.03
CA ASN A 171 -0.28 -16.53 -9.32
C ASN A 171 -1.55 -17.14 -9.95
N LYS A 172 -2.07 -16.57 -11.05
CA LYS A 172 -3.27 -17.04 -11.77
C LYS A 172 -4.47 -17.22 -10.85
N VAL A 173 -4.70 -16.26 -9.97
CA VAL A 173 -5.76 -16.36 -8.97
C VAL A 173 -7.12 -16.07 -9.60
N ASP A 174 -8.14 -16.84 -9.21
CA ASP A 174 -9.52 -16.65 -9.64
C ASP A 174 -10.14 -15.44 -8.92
N LEU A 175 -10.16 -14.30 -9.61
CA LEU A 175 -10.71 -13.03 -9.11
C LEU A 175 -12.18 -13.13 -8.70
N GLU A 176 -13.00 -13.90 -9.41
CA GLU A 176 -14.42 -14.01 -9.11
C GLU A 176 -14.63 -14.67 -7.75
N ILE A 177 -13.91 -15.76 -7.49
CA ILE A 177 -13.96 -16.47 -6.20
C ILE A 177 -13.50 -15.56 -5.06
N MET A 178 -12.45 -14.76 -5.28
CA MET A 178 -11.90 -13.87 -4.26
C MET A 178 -12.87 -12.74 -3.90
N VAL A 179 -13.48 -12.12 -4.91
CA VAL A 179 -14.31 -10.91 -4.76
C VAL A 179 -15.70 -11.24 -4.23
N LYS A 180 -16.31 -12.35 -4.67
CA LYS A 180 -17.73 -12.66 -4.42
C LYS A 180 -18.15 -12.66 -2.95
N ASN A 181 -17.23 -12.94 -2.03
CA ASN A 181 -17.51 -13.06 -0.60
C ASN A 181 -17.05 -11.85 0.23
N GLN A 182 -16.76 -10.73 -0.42
CA GLN A 182 -16.27 -9.50 0.23
C GLN A 182 -17.36 -8.43 0.28
N ASP A 183 -17.33 -7.62 1.33
CA ASP A 183 -18.18 -6.44 1.47
C ASP A 183 -17.57 -5.21 0.80
N PHE A 184 -16.25 -5.19 0.57
CA PHE A 184 -15.58 -4.22 -0.28
C PHE A 184 -14.28 -4.74 -0.86
N VAL A 185 -13.85 -4.15 -1.99
CA VAL A 185 -12.60 -4.52 -2.66
C VAL A 185 -11.78 -3.28 -3.03
N GLY A 186 -10.51 -3.27 -2.63
CA GLY A 186 -9.50 -2.31 -3.09
C GLY A 186 -8.57 -2.98 -4.10
N ILE A 187 -8.27 -2.31 -5.20
CA ILE A 187 -7.47 -2.89 -6.29
C ILE A 187 -6.40 -1.91 -6.69
N LEU A 188 -5.16 -2.39 -6.64
CA LEU A 188 -3.98 -1.67 -7.05
C LEU A 188 -3.39 -2.36 -8.27
N THR A 189 -3.05 -1.56 -9.26
CA THR A 189 -2.57 -2.05 -10.54
C THR A 189 -1.41 -1.23 -11.07
N HIS A 190 -0.76 -1.71 -12.14
CA HIS A 190 0.20 -0.90 -12.86
C HIS A 190 -0.52 0.23 -13.61
N LYS A 191 0.16 1.36 -13.76
CA LYS A 191 -0.41 2.55 -14.41
C LYS A 191 -0.95 2.25 -15.81
N ASP A 192 -0.25 1.40 -16.55
CA ASP A 192 -0.54 1.10 -17.95
C ASP A 192 -1.69 0.09 -18.12
N THR A 193 -2.09 -0.60 -17.05
CA THR A 193 -3.14 -1.63 -17.07
C THR A 193 -4.41 -1.21 -16.32
N LYS A 194 -4.44 0.03 -15.78
CA LYS A 194 -5.58 0.57 -15.04
C LYS A 194 -6.91 0.51 -15.79
N ASP A 195 -6.97 1.04 -17.01
CA ASP A 195 -8.22 1.15 -17.76
C ASP A 195 -8.80 -0.22 -18.15
N PRO A 196 -8.00 -1.18 -18.67
CA PRO A 196 -8.47 -2.54 -18.91
C PRO A 196 -9.08 -3.22 -17.67
N TYR A 197 -8.41 -3.14 -16.51
CA TYR A 197 -8.94 -3.73 -15.28
C TYR A 197 -10.17 -3.01 -14.75
N PHE A 198 -10.24 -1.69 -14.92
CA PHE A 198 -11.42 -0.95 -14.51
C PHE A 198 -12.67 -1.52 -15.18
N HIS A 199 -12.63 -1.80 -16.47
CA HIS A 199 -13.76 -2.40 -17.18
C HIS A 199 -14.10 -3.81 -16.68
N ALA A 200 -13.11 -4.69 -16.56
CA ALA A 200 -13.33 -6.08 -16.15
C ALA A 200 -13.87 -6.17 -14.72
N ILE A 201 -13.26 -5.43 -13.80
CA ILE A 201 -13.53 -5.56 -12.37
C ILE A 201 -14.77 -4.75 -11.97
N SER A 202 -15.01 -3.59 -12.58
CA SER A 202 -16.26 -2.86 -12.34
C SER A 202 -17.48 -3.71 -12.70
N SER A 203 -17.45 -4.43 -13.82
CA SER A 203 -18.54 -5.33 -14.22
C SER A 203 -18.76 -6.43 -13.18
N LEU A 204 -17.67 -7.02 -12.67
CA LEU A 204 -17.72 -8.07 -11.65
C LEU A 204 -18.31 -7.55 -10.33
N CYS A 205 -17.74 -6.48 -9.79
CA CYS A 205 -18.17 -5.88 -8.53
C CYS A 205 -19.63 -5.38 -8.59
N LEU A 206 -20.03 -4.76 -9.70
CA LEU A 206 -21.42 -4.32 -9.91
C LEU A 206 -22.39 -5.50 -9.94
N SER A 207 -22.02 -6.63 -10.54
CA SER A 207 -22.88 -7.82 -10.60
C SER A 207 -23.16 -8.42 -9.21
N TYR A 208 -22.22 -8.26 -8.28
CA TYR A 208 -22.33 -8.72 -6.89
C TYR A 208 -22.77 -7.62 -5.91
N GLY A 209 -22.96 -6.38 -6.37
CA GLY A 209 -23.32 -5.24 -5.51
C GLY A 209 -22.21 -4.83 -4.54
N ILE A 210 -20.95 -5.09 -4.88
CA ILE A 210 -19.80 -4.87 -4.00
C ILE A 210 -19.16 -3.51 -4.32
N PRO A 211 -19.04 -2.58 -3.35
CA PRO A 211 -18.30 -1.34 -3.54
C PRO A 211 -16.81 -1.64 -3.78
N PHE A 212 -16.20 -0.91 -4.71
CA PHE A 212 -14.80 -1.12 -5.05
C PHE A 212 -14.03 0.19 -5.29
N TYR A 213 -12.73 0.13 -5.03
CA TYR A 213 -11.75 1.15 -5.38
C TYR A 213 -10.71 0.54 -6.32
N LEU A 214 -10.36 1.24 -7.41
CA LEU A 214 -9.34 0.78 -8.34
C LEU A 214 -8.47 1.94 -8.79
N ASP A 215 -7.16 1.82 -8.57
CA ASP A 215 -6.20 2.80 -9.06
C ASP A 215 -4.79 2.22 -9.22
N SER A 216 -3.89 2.98 -9.82
CA SER A 216 -2.47 2.63 -9.89
C SER A 216 -1.74 3.03 -8.61
N LEU A 217 -0.79 2.22 -8.14
CA LEU A 217 -0.05 2.48 -6.89
C LEU A 217 0.67 3.84 -6.92
N SER A 218 0.35 4.69 -5.95
CA SER A 218 0.94 6.01 -5.69
C SER A 218 0.54 6.47 -4.28
N THR A 219 1.21 7.47 -3.72
CA THR A 219 0.79 8.02 -2.41
C THR A 219 -0.65 8.57 -2.43
N ASN A 220 -1.07 9.18 -3.54
CA ASN A 220 -2.42 9.73 -3.67
C ASN A 220 -3.48 8.62 -3.77
N SER A 221 -3.17 7.52 -4.45
CA SER A 221 -4.08 6.38 -4.54
C SER A 221 -4.13 5.57 -3.25
N LEU A 222 -3.02 5.45 -2.52
CA LEU A 222 -3.05 4.90 -1.16
C LEU A 222 -3.98 5.72 -0.28
N ARG A 223 -3.86 7.05 -0.30
CA ARG A 223 -4.80 7.93 0.42
C ARG A 223 -6.25 7.70 -0.03
N GLY A 224 -6.51 7.66 -1.34
CA GLY A 224 -7.85 7.41 -1.88
C GLY A 224 -8.43 6.06 -1.46
N LEU A 225 -7.61 5.01 -1.43
CA LEU A 225 -7.97 3.68 -0.95
C LEU A 225 -8.41 3.72 0.51
N PHE A 226 -7.69 4.42 1.40
CA PHE A 226 -8.09 4.51 2.81
C PHE A 226 -9.29 5.42 3.04
N ASP A 227 -9.40 6.52 2.31
CA ASP A 227 -10.60 7.36 2.35
C ASP A 227 -11.84 6.54 1.91
N PHE A 228 -11.69 5.67 0.90
CA PHE A 228 -12.71 4.71 0.48
C PHE A 228 -13.04 3.67 1.56
N ILE A 229 -12.03 2.99 2.11
CA ILE A 229 -12.22 1.99 3.18
C ILE A 229 -12.96 2.64 4.34
N TYR A 230 -12.49 3.79 4.82
CA TYR A 230 -13.13 4.50 5.93
C TYR A 230 -14.59 4.85 5.65
N ALA A 231 -14.92 5.30 4.43
CA ALA A 231 -16.29 5.59 4.03
C ALA A 231 -17.19 4.34 4.06
N VAL A 232 -16.69 3.20 3.56
CA VAL A 232 -17.41 1.91 3.63
C VAL A 232 -17.63 1.50 5.09
N LEU A 233 -16.59 1.55 5.91
CA LEU A 233 -16.66 1.16 7.33
C LEU A 233 -17.66 2.02 8.10
N GLN A 234 -17.74 3.32 7.83
CA GLN A 234 -18.73 4.21 8.45
C GLN A 234 -20.16 3.90 8.02
N SER A 235 -20.39 3.50 6.76
CA SER A 235 -21.73 3.17 6.25
C SER A 235 -22.30 1.87 6.80
N ALA A 236 -21.46 1.01 7.38
CA ALA A 236 -21.82 -0.30 7.92
C ALA A 236 -22.14 -0.29 9.43
N ASN A 237 -21.84 0.80 10.14
CA ASN A 237 -22.17 1.01 11.57
C ASN A 237 -23.52 1.73 11.74
#